data_AF-A0A8B9R8B5-F1
#
_entry.id   AF-A0A8B9R8B5-F1
#
_cell.length_a   1.000
_cell.length_b   1.000
_cell.length_c   1.000
_cell.angle_alpha   90.00
_cell.angle_beta   90.00
_cell.angle_gamma   90.00
#
_symmetry.space_group_name_H-M   'P 1'
#
loop_
_entity.id
_entity.type
_entity.pdbx_description
1 polymer ?
#
loop_
_entity_poly.entity_id
_entity_poly.type
_entity_poly.pdbx_seq_one_letter_code
_entity_poly.pdbx_strand_id
1 'polypeptide(L)'
;MNEDHQPRLPRPRSPWVSHLLSSHLPAARARHALSADGFLMYLCSPEGSIFNPRHRGLWQDMTQPLCHYFISSSHNTYLIEDQIRGQSSIEGYIRALKRGCRCLEVDCWDGPNGEPMVYHGHTFTSKIPFREVVSTLGKYAFQTSPYPVILSLENHCSMEQQEVLAQQLRDILGEQLLTATIDGRVPTQLPSPEELKHKILLKGKKIGRLEDVLDGPGDEAPDVSDDDNGAEAEEERRRMKVGGPGWGPGGAEPPDTAVGHHQEGRGGMFLGHKDKESLAQALSDCVVYCKSVSFRGFQEARSHSRPSEISSLAEAKARKLIRDAGNDFVRHNAWQLTRIYPSGMRTDSSNYSPQEMWNAGCQIVALNFQTAGTEMDLCDGLFSQNGRCGYVLKPPFMRDEGTLFNPTEPGTREGPGPVTLTIQVISGQQLPKVANSKDGAIIDPLVRVEIHGVPADQAHQETKYIENNGFNPRWDETLQFQLHVPELALVRFVVEDYDKTSRNDFVGQFTLPCCPPPAGYRHIHLLSKDGTSIPPSSLFVHIRITEPPGPEQD
;
A
#
# COMPACT_ATOMS: atom_id res chain seq x y z
N MET A 1 53.69 31.11 -43.26
CA MET A 1 53.36 30.05 -42.29
C MET A 1 51.88 30.16 -42.01
N ASN A 2 51.06 29.46 -42.79
CA ASN A 2 49.63 29.35 -42.55
C ASN A 2 49.41 28.03 -41.83
N GLU A 3 48.97 28.08 -40.57
CA GLU A 3 48.55 26.91 -39.82
C GLU A 3 47.18 26.44 -40.32
N ASP A 4 47.16 25.20 -40.82
CA ASP A 4 45.97 24.45 -41.19
C ASP A 4 45.06 24.27 -39.97
N HIS A 5 43.87 24.86 -40.00
CA HIS A 5 42.77 24.50 -39.11
C HIS A 5 42.15 23.19 -39.60
N GLN A 6 42.60 22.06 -39.08
CA GLN A 6 41.85 20.80 -39.19
C GLN A 6 40.53 20.92 -38.38
N PRO A 7 39.37 20.59 -38.96
CA PRO A 7 38.13 20.51 -38.19
C PRO A 7 38.23 19.34 -37.20
N ARG A 8 38.06 19.66 -35.91
CA ARG A 8 38.00 18.67 -34.83
C ARG A 8 36.87 17.67 -35.12
N LEU A 9 37.20 16.39 -35.27
CA LEU A 9 36.24 15.29 -35.34
C LEU A 9 35.28 15.37 -34.13
N PRO A 10 33.96 15.16 -34.31
CA PRO A 10 33.03 15.19 -33.20
C PRO A 10 33.37 14.07 -32.21
N ARG A 11 33.39 14.40 -30.92
CA ARG A 11 33.58 13.45 -29.81
C ARG A 11 32.65 12.23 -29.98
N PRO A 12 33.07 11.02 -29.59
CA PRO A 12 32.21 9.85 -29.68
C PRO A 12 30.92 10.11 -28.88
N ARG A 13 29.78 10.07 -29.58
CA ARG A 13 28.45 10.29 -28.98
C ARG A 13 28.13 9.12 -28.05
N SER A 14 27.44 9.43 -26.95
CA SER A 14 26.95 8.44 -26.00
C SER A 14 26.20 7.31 -26.72
N PRO A 15 26.45 6.02 -26.42
CA PRO A 15 25.74 4.88 -26.98
C PRO A 15 24.20 5.00 -26.94
N TRP A 16 23.68 5.76 -25.97
CA TRP A 16 22.27 6.09 -25.81
C TRP A 16 21.67 6.85 -26.99
N VAL A 17 22.39 7.83 -27.55
CA VAL A 17 21.91 8.62 -28.69
C VAL A 17 21.82 7.75 -29.94
N SER A 18 22.78 6.84 -30.13
CA SER A 18 22.76 5.89 -31.23
C SER A 18 21.62 4.87 -31.10
N HIS A 19 21.31 4.41 -29.89
CA HIS A 19 20.19 3.51 -29.64
C HIS A 19 18.84 4.19 -29.89
N LEU A 20 18.64 5.41 -29.37
CA LEU A 20 17.42 6.20 -29.57
C LEU A 20 17.12 6.46 -31.06
N LEU A 21 18.14 6.79 -31.85
CA LEU A 21 18.01 6.99 -33.29
C LEU A 21 17.68 5.68 -34.02
N SER A 22 18.11 4.53 -33.48
CA SER A 22 17.89 3.21 -34.09
C SER A 22 16.50 2.63 -33.79
N SER A 23 15.93 2.91 -32.60
CA SER A 23 14.68 2.31 -32.13
C SER A 23 13.43 3.00 -32.70
N HIS A 24 13.48 4.30 -32.98
CA HIS A 24 12.29 5.05 -33.39
C HIS A 24 12.29 5.49 -34.86
N LEU A 25 13.43 5.47 -35.58
CA LEU A 25 13.53 6.02 -36.95
C LEU A 25 14.61 5.33 -37.81
N PRO A 26 14.30 4.24 -38.54
CA PRO A 26 15.28 3.57 -39.42
C PRO A 26 15.90 4.48 -40.48
N ALA A 27 15.15 5.49 -40.96
CA ALA A 27 15.59 6.46 -41.98
C ALA A 27 16.47 7.61 -41.43
N ALA A 28 16.47 7.87 -40.11
CA ALA A 28 17.29 8.90 -39.46
C ALA A 28 18.76 8.49 -39.28
N ARG A 29 19.04 7.19 -39.45
CA ARG A 29 20.36 6.56 -39.29
C ARG A 29 21.42 7.15 -40.22
N ALA A 30 21.04 7.59 -41.42
CA ALA A 30 22.00 8.06 -42.42
C ALA A 30 22.54 9.48 -42.17
N ARG A 31 21.86 10.30 -41.36
CA ARG A 31 22.19 11.73 -41.18
C ARG A 31 22.54 12.13 -39.74
N HIS A 32 22.47 11.20 -38.79
CA HIS A 32 22.74 11.46 -37.36
C HIS A 32 21.97 12.66 -36.77
N ALA A 33 20.74 12.88 -37.25
CA ALA A 33 19.87 13.99 -36.87
C ALA A 33 18.46 13.46 -36.55
N LEU A 34 17.77 14.14 -35.64
CA LEU A 34 16.38 13.85 -35.26
C LEU A 34 15.46 14.90 -35.89
N SER A 35 14.43 14.48 -36.62
CA SER A 35 13.40 15.39 -37.11
C SER A 35 12.46 15.81 -35.98
N ALA A 36 11.64 16.85 -36.21
CA ALA A 36 10.59 17.22 -35.27
C ALA A 36 9.64 16.05 -34.97
N ASP A 37 9.18 15.33 -36.01
CA ASP A 37 8.34 14.13 -35.85
C ASP A 37 9.05 13.04 -35.07
N GLY A 38 10.34 12.83 -35.33
CA GLY A 38 11.17 11.87 -34.59
C GLY A 38 11.29 12.20 -33.11
N PHE A 39 11.41 13.49 -32.79
CA PHE A 39 11.42 13.97 -31.42
C PHE A 39 10.06 13.82 -30.74
N LEU A 40 8.97 14.08 -31.45
CA LEU A 40 7.62 13.83 -30.96
C LEU A 40 7.37 12.35 -30.69
N MET A 41 7.80 11.46 -31.60
CA MET A 41 7.72 10.01 -31.39
C MET A 41 8.49 9.57 -30.15
N TYR A 42 9.67 10.15 -29.90
CA TYR A 42 10.41 9.91 -28.66
C TYR A 42 9.62 10.40 -27.43
N LEU A 43 9.10 11.62 -27.44
CA LEU A 43 8.36 12.17 -26.31
C LEU A 43 7.10 11.35 -25.97
N CYS A 44 6.42 10.80 -26.98
CA CYS A 44 5.25 9.93 -26.79
C CYS A 44 5.59 8.45 -26.56
N SER A 45 6.88 8.07 -26.64
CA SER A 45 7.33 6.70 -26.40
C SER A 45 7.41 6.38 -24.90
N PRO A 46 7.53 5.09 -24.52
CA PRO A 46 7.88 4.70 -23.16
C PRO A 46 9.05 5.50 -22.57
N GLU A 47 10.05 5.83 -23.37
CA GLU A 47 11.26 6.56 -22.98
C GLU A 47 11.03 8.06 -22.76
N GLY A 48 9.96 8.62 -23.32
CA GLY A 48 9.49 9.99 -23.10
C GLY A 48 8.51 10.13 -21.94
N SER A 49 8.08 9.01 -21.34
CA SER A 49 7.15 8.99 -20.22
C SER A 49 7.75 9.65 -18.98
N ILE A 50 6.89 10.30 -18.18
CA ILE A 50 7.22 10.74 -16.82
C ILE A 50 7.62 9.57 -15.92
N PHE A 51 7.15 8.36 -16.21
CA PHE A 51 7.57 7.19 -15.44
C PHE A 51 8.90 6.68 -15.96
N ASN A 52 9.94 6.71 -15.12
CA ASN A 52 11.29 6.28 -15.51
C ASN A 52 11.26 4.82 -16.02
N PRO A 53 11.61 4.56 -17.30
CA PRO A 53 11.61 3.21 -17.86
C PRO A 53 12.49 2.23 -17.09
N ARG A 54 13.57 2.72 -16.46
CA ARG A 54 14.46 1.87 -15.64
C ARG A 54 13.77 1.32 -14.40
N HIS A 55 12.76 2.02 -13.88
CA HIS A 55 12.00 1.59 -12.72
C HIS A 55 10.90 0.57 -13.08
N ARG A 56 10.66 0.32 -14.37
CA ARG A 56 9.76 -0.76 -14.84
C ARG A 56 10.38 -2.15 -14.69
N GLY A 57 11.71 -2.23 -14.55
CA GLY A 57 12.41 -3.45 -14.16
C GLY A 57 12.75 -3.44 -12.68
N LEU A 58 13.29 -4.56 -12.20
CA LEU A 58 13.89 -4.64 -10.87
C LEU A 58 15.16 -3.79 -10.81
N TRP A 59 15.26 -2.90 -9.83
CA TRP A 59 16.41 -1.99 -9.71
C TRP A 59 16.85 -1.71 -8.27
N GLN A 60 16.01 -2.01 -7.29
CA GLN A 60 16.32 -1.83 -5.88
C GLN A 60 17.05 -3.06 -5.32
N ASP A 61 17.75 -2.87 -4.20
CA ASP A 61 18.34 -3.98 -3.46
C ASP A 61 17.24 -4.82 -2.82
N MET A 62 17.19 -6.11 -3.16
CA MET A 62 16.19 -7.08 -2.71
C MET A 62 16.73 -8.03 -1.63
N THR A 63 17.95 -7.76 -1.13
CA THR A 63 18.68 -8.59 -0.16
C THR A 63 18.63 -8.04 1.28
N GLN A 64 17.96 -6.91 1.49
CA GLN A 64 17.68 -6.37 2.84
C GLN A 64 16.59 -7.18 3.56
N PRO A 65 16.50 -7.16 4.91
CA PRO A 65 15.41 -7.79 5.66
C PRO A 65 14.01 -7.34 5.24
N LEU A 66 13.00 -8.21 5.34
CA LEU A 66 11.61 -7.88 4.95
C LEU A 66 11.05 -6.58 5.56
N CYS A 67 11.40 -6.26 6.82
CA CYS A 67 10.98 -5.03 7.49
C CYS A 67 11.52 -3.75 6.84
N HIS A 68 12.48 -3.84 5.91
CA HIS A 68 13.05 -2.73 5.15
C HIS A 68 12.27 -2.34 3.90
N TYR A 69 11.16 -3.00 3.58
CA TYR A 69 10.35 -2.72 2.38
C TYR A 69 8.93 -2.30 2.74
N PHE A 70 8.35 -1.40 1.95
CA PHE A 70 6.91 -1.31 1.82
C PHE A 70 6.40 -2.51 1.02
N ILE A 71 5.28 -3.09 1.46
CA ILE A 71 4.73 -4.34 0.92
C ILE A 71 3.29 -4.07 0.45
N SER A 72 3.01 -4.35 -0.82
CA SER A 72 1.66 -4.18 -1.38
C SER A 72 0.68 -5.13 -0.70
N SER A 73 -0.33 -4.59 -0.02
CA SER A 73 -1.12 -5.33 0.97
C SER A 73 -2.63 -5.08 0.80
N SER A 74 -3.41 -6.15 0.77
CA SER A 74 -4.87 -6.13 0.66
C SER A 74 -5.52 -6.48 2.00
N HIS A 75 -6.61 -5.78 2.31
CA HIS A 75 -7.52 -6.07 3.40
C HIS A 75 -8.76 -6.82 2.88
N ASN A 76 -9.28 -7.78 3.65
CA ASN A 76 -10.43 -8.61 3.30
C ASN A 76 -10.47 -9.00 1.82
N THR A 77 -9.38 -9.59 1.34
CA THR A 77 -9.09 -9.79 -0.10
C THR A 77 -10.18 -10.57 -0.84
N TYR A 78 -10.93 -11.40 -0.13
CA TYR A 78 -12.06 -12.15 -0.67
C TYR A 78 -13.23 -11.26 -1.10
N LEU A 79 -13.39 -10.04 -0.56
CA LEU A 79 -14.50 -9.15 -0.89
C LEU A 79 -14.27 -8.40 -2.19
N ILE A 80 -15.28 -8.40 -3.06
CA ILE A 80 -15.27 -7.61 -4.30
C ILE A 80 -16.17 -6.37 -4.24
N GLU A 81 -16.89 -6.16 -3.14
CA GLU A 81 -17.83 -5.04 -2.92
C GLU A 81 -17.76 -4.54 -1.45
N ASP A 82 -18.90 -4.25 -0.82
CA ASP A 82 -19.03 -3.71 0.54
C ASP A 82 -18.80 -4.78 1.64
N GLN A 83 -18.58 -4.32 2.87
CA GLN A 83 -18.23 -5.18 4.02
C GLN A 83 -19.44 -5.91 4.64
N ILE A 84 -20.70 -5.58 4.28
CA ILE A 84 -21.88 -6.10 4.98
C ILE A 84 -22.62 -7.14 4.14
N ARG A 85 -22.83 -6.85 2.85
CA ARG A 85 -23.61 -7.67 1.91
C ARG A 85 -22.84 -8.02 0.64
N GLY A 86 -21.62 -7.51 0.51
CA GLY A 86 -20.79 -7.71 -0.67
C GLY A 86 -20.49 -9.18 -0.94
N GLN A 87 -20.25 -9.48 -2.21
CA GLN A 87 -19.86 -10.82 -2.63
C GLN A 87 -18.42 -11.15 -2.21
N SER A 88 -18.23 -12.34 -1.63
CA SER A 88 -16.92 -12.99 -1.51
C SER A 88 -16.63 -13.81 -2.77
N SER A 89 -15.43 -13.69 -3.33
CA SER A 89 -15.03 -14.36 -4.57
C SER A 89 -13.52 -14.62 -4.62
N ILE A 90 -13.14 -15.75 -5.23
CA ILE A 90 -11.73 -16.04 -5.57
C ILE A 90 -11.13 -14.99 -6.51
N GLU A 91 -11.96 -14.27 -7.27
CA GLU A 91 -11.52 -13.23 -8.19
C GLU A 91 -10.86 -12.04 -7.47
N GLY A 92 -11.24 -11.75 -6.22
CA GLY A 92 -10.57 -10.74 -5.40
C GLY A 92 -9.08 -11.03 -5.23
N TYR A 93 -8.74 -12.29 -4.90
CA TYR A 93 -7.35 -12.76 -4.80
C TYR A 93 -6.62 -12.71 -6.14
N ILE A 94 -7.27 -13.16 -7.22
CA ILE A 94 -6.66 -13.15 -8.58
C ILE A 94 -6.31 -11.71 -8.98
N ARG A 95 -7.24 -10.77 -8.79
CA ARG A 95 -7.03 -9.35 -9.13
C ARG A 95 -5.92 -8.74 -8.28
N ALA A 96 -5.92 -8.96 -6.97
CA ALA A 96 -4.88 -8.46 -6.09
C ALA A 96 -3.49 -8.99 -6.50
N LEU A 97 -3.34 -10.29 -6.74
CA LEU A 97 -2.07 -10.90 -7.17
C LEU A 97 -1.62 -10.39 -8.55
N LYS A 98 -2.54 -10.26 -9.51
CA LYS A 98 -2.24 -9.70 -10.84
C LYS A 98 -1.82 -8.22 -10.78
N ARG A 99 -2.28 -7.49 -9.76
CA ARG A 99 -1.85 -6.12 -9.45
C ARG A 99 -0.54 -6.05 -8.65
N GLY A 100 0.10 -7.18 -8.37
CA GLY A 100 1.38 -7.25 -7.66
C GLY A 100 1.26 -7.28 -6.14
N CYS A 101 0.04 -7.42 -5.57
CA CYS A 101 -0.17 -7.51 -4.13
C CYS A 101 0.56 -8.73 -3.54
N ARG A 102 1.21 -8.57 -2.39
CA ARG A 102 2.08 -9.55 -1.72
C ARG A 102 1.62 -9.91 -0.31
N CYS A 103 0.70 -9.16 0.31
CA CYS A 103 0.04 -9.57 1.55
C CYS A 103 -1.46 -9.67 1.34
N LEU A 104 -2.04 -10.85 1.55
CA LEU A 104 -3.45 -11.16 1.32
C LEU A 104 -4.10 -11.60 2.63
N GLU A 105 -5.34 -11.22 2.85
CA GLU A 105 -6.09 -11.58 4.06
C GLU A 105 -7.13 -12.65 3.77
N VAL A 106 -7.27 -13.59 4.70
CA VAL A 106 -8.23 -14.69 4.63
C VAL A 106 -8.89 -14.90 5.99
N ASP A 107 -10.20 -14.65 6.04
CA ASP A 107 -11.00 -14.84 7.26
C ASP A 107 -11.65 -16.21 7.22
N CYS A 108 -11.10 -17.15 7.99
CA CYS A 108 -11.54 -18.52 8.02
C CYS A 108 -12.58 -18.76 9.12
N TRP A 109 -13.67 -19.42 8.74
CA TRP A 109 -14.79 -19.76 9.60
C TRP A 109 -15.19 -21.22 9.36
N ASP A 110 -15.77 -21.85 10.38
CA ASP A 110 -16.32 -23.19 10.23
C ASP A 110 -17.37 -23.25 9.11
N GLY A 111 -17.24 -24.27 8.26
CA GLY A 111 -18.21 -24.57 7.21
C GLY A 111 -18.89 -25.93 7.35
N PRO A 112 -19.85 -26.21 6.45
CA PRO A 112 -20.58 -27.46 6.44
C PRO A 112 -19.66 -28.64 6.07
N ASN A 113 -20.01 -29.83 6.55
CA ASN A 113 -19.29 -31.09 6.25
C ASN A 113 -17.80 -31.07 6.63
N GLY A 114 -17.39 -30.23 7.59
CA GLY A 114 -16.00 -30.12 8.02
C GLY A 114 -15.09 -29.36 7.05
N GLU A 115 -15.64 -28.70 6.04
CA GLU A 115 -14.88 -27.89 5.08
C GLU A 115 -14.86 -26.41 5.49
N PRO A 116 -13.68 -25.81 5.77
CA PRO A 116 -13.58 -24.42 6.15
C PRO A 116 -14.02 -23.45 5.06
N MET A 117 -14.65 -22.35 5.45
CA MET A 117 -15.17 -21.32 4.55
C MET A 117 -14.50 -19.97 4.82
N VAL A 118 -14.47 -19.12 3.78
CA VAL A 118 -13.95 -17.76 3.84
C VAL A 118 -15.07 -16.77 3.59
N TYR A 119 -15.26 -15.84 4.53
CA TYR A 119 -16.22 -14.73 4.46
C TYR A 119 -16.04 -13.76 5.64
N HIS A 120 -16.70 -12.60 5.58
CA HIS A 120 -16.66 -11.64 6.68
C HIS A 120 -17.65 -12.04 7.78
N GLY A 121 -17.12 -12.45 8.93
CA GLY A 121 -17.87 -12.93 10.08
C GLY A 121 -18.99 -12.01 10.54
N HIS A 122 -20.11 -12.61 10.98
CA HIS A 122 -21.28 -11.89 11.52
C HIS A 122 -21.89 -10.86 10.54
N THR A 123 -21.69 -11.04 9.24
CA THR A 123 -22.32 -10.24 8.19
C THR A 123 -23.12 -11.12 7.21
N PHE A 124 -23.63 -10.52 6.14
CA PHE A 124 -24.38 -11.20 5.08
C PHE A 124 -23.56 -11.40 3.81
N THR A 125 -22.24 -11.19 3.85
CA THR A 125 -21.37 -11.44 2.70
C THR A 125 -21.45 -12.91 2.27
N SER A 126 -21.34 -13.18 0.97
CA SER A 126 -21.32 -14.56 0.49
C SER A 126 -20.09 -15.32 0.99
N LYS A 127 -20.07 -16.64 0.83
CA LYS A 127 -19.00 -17.50 1.33
C LYS A 127 -18.33 -18.25 0.19
N ILE A 128 -17.03 -18.45 0.29
CA ILE A 128 -16.25 -19.27 -0.66
C ILE A 128 -15.46 -20.35 0.11
N PRO A 129 -15.25 -21.55 -0.45
CA PRO A 129 -14.48 -22.58 0.23
C PRO A 129 -13.01 -22.16 0.39
N PHE A 130 -12.42 -22.39 1.57
CA PHE A 130 -11.00 -22.11 1.82
C PHE A 130 -10.08 -22.84 0.83
N ARG A 131 -10.43 -24.09 0.49
CA ARG A 131 -9.70 -24.91 -0.49
C ARG A 131 -9.52 -24.21 -1.83
N GLU A 132 -10.55 -23.49 -2.31
CA GLU A 132 -10.49 -22.76 -3.58
C GLU A 132 -9.59 -21.53 -3.48
N VAL A 133 -9.58 -20.86 -2.33
CA VAL A 133 -8.66 -19.74 -2.05
C VAL A 133 -7.21 -20.24 -2.09
N VAL A 134 -6.88 -21.31 -1.37
CA VAL A 134 -5.51 -21.87 -1.36
C VAL A 134 -5.10 -22.39 -2.73
N SER A 135 -6.01 -23.03 -3.47
CA SER A 135 -5.75 -23.47 -4.85
C SER A 135 -5.49 -22.29 -5.79
N THR A 136 -6.18 -21.17 -5.57
CA THR A 136 -5.95 -19.92 -6.30
C THR A 136 -4.56 -19.35 -5.98
N LEU A 137 -4.16 -19.32 -4.69
CA LEU A 137 -2.82 -18.90 -4.29
C LEU A 137 -1.74 -19.74 -4.96
N GLY A 138 -1.84 -21.08 -4.91
CA GLY A 138 -0.84 -21.98 -5.52
C GLY A 138 -0.67 -21.79 -7.02
N LYS A 139 -1.68 -21.25 -7.72
CA LYS A 139 -1.64 -20.97 -9.16
C LYS A 139 -1.15 -19.55 -9.49
N TYR A 140 -1.52 -18.55 -8.70
CA TYR A 140 -1.36 -17.14 -9.07
C TYR A 140 -0.31 -16.39 -8.24
N ALA A 141 0.12 -16.91 -7.09
CA ALA A 141 1.00 -16.21 -6.15
C ALA A 141 2.22 -15.59 -6.83
N PHE A 142 2.84 -16.31 -7.75
CA PHE A 142 4.12 -15.92 -8.37
C PHE A 142 4.05 -15.60 -9.88
N GLN A 143 2.85 -15.38 -10.44
CA GLN A 143 2.73 -15.09 -11.89
C GLN A 143 3.28 -13.71 -12.29
N THR A 144 3.15 -12.72 -11.41
CA THR A 144 3.54 -11.33 -11.66
C THR A 144 4.81 -10.92 -10.93
N SER A 145 5.18 -11.65 -9.88
CA SER A 145 6.36 -11.38 -9.07
C SER A 145 6.89 -12.67 -8.44
N PRO A 146 8.21 -12.94 -8.46
CA PRO A 146 8.79 -14.11 -7.81
C PRO A 146 8.91 -13.97 -6.28
N TYR A 147 8.72 -12.76 -5.75
CA TYR A 147 8.94 -12.46 -4.34
C TYR A 147 7.83 -13.01 -3.44
N PRO A 148 8.12 -13.21 -2.14
CA PRO A 148 7.23 -13.89 -1.22
C PRO A 148 5.82 -13.31 -1.15
N VAL A 149 4.86 -14.16 -0.78
CA VAL A 149 3.50 -13.76 -0.45
C VAL A 149 3.24 -14.04 1.04
N ILE A 150 2.69 -13.08 1.76
CA ILE A 150 2.25 -13.23 3.14
C ILE A 150 0.73 -13.50 3.12
N LEU A 151 0.32 -14.61 3.73
CA LEU A 151 -1.09 -14.95 3.93
C LEU A 151 -1.48 -14.63 5.38
N SER A 152 -2.18 -13.51 5.58
CA SER A 152 -2.73 -13.10 6.88
C SER A 152 -3.99 -13.89 7.16
N LEU A 153 -3.90 -14.89 8.03
CA LEU A 153 -5.01 -15.74 8.42
C LEU A 153 -5.72 -15.17 9.66
N GLU A 154 -7.00 -14.82 9.53
CA GLU A 154 -7.88 -14.57 10.66
C GLU A 154 -8.70 -15.84 10.92
N ASN A 155 -8.38 -16.55 12.00
CA ASN A 155 -8.87 -17.90 12.24
C ASN A 155 -9.99 -17.92 13.29
N HIS A 156 -11.20 -18.29 12.86
CA HIS A 156 -12.40 -18.49 13.68
C HIS A 156 -12.93 -19.93 13.60
N CYS A 157 -12.10 -20.87 13.13
CA CYS A 157 -12.48 -22.28 13.01
C CYS A 157 -12.34 -23.04 14.33
N SER A 158 -13.19 -24.05 14.50
CA SER A 158 -13.03 -25.12 15.49
C SER A 158 -11.68 -25.85 15.32
N MET A 159 -11.19 -26.50 16.38
CA MET A 159 -9.94 -27.27 16.36
C MET A 159 -9.89 -28.29 15.22
N GLU A 160 -11.00 -29.01 14.99
CA GLU A 160 -11.10 -30.00 13.91
C GLU A 160 -10.91 -29.35 12.53
N GLN A 161 -11.57 -28.21 12.28
CA GLN A 161 -11.44 -27.51 11.00
C GLN A 161 -10.11 -26.75 10.88
N GLN A 162 -9.46 -26.37 11.99
CA GLN A 162 -8.09 -25.85 11.95
C GLN A 162 -7.07 -26.91 11.49
N GLU A 163 -7.25 -28.18 11.84
CA GLU A 163 -6.44 -29.27 11.27
C GLU A 163 -6.67 -29.39 9.76
N VAL A 164 -7.92 -29.23 9.30
CA VAL A 164 -8.26 -29.21 7.86
C VAL A 164 -7.63 -28.00 7.16
N LEU A 165 -7.65 -26.81 7.76
CA LEU A 165 -6.96 -25.62 7.23
C LEU A 165 -5.47 -25.90 7.03
N ALA A 166 -4.80 -26.42 8.06
CA ALA A 166 -3.39 -26.75 8.00
C ALA A 166 -3.09 -27.82 6.94
N GLN A 167 -3.95 -28.83 6.84
CA GLN A 167 -3.80 -29.89 5.84
C GLN A 167 -3.96 -29.35 4.42
N GLN A 168 -4.99 -28.53 4.15
CA GLN A 168 -5.20 -27.92 2.84
C GLN A 168 -4.05 -26.98 2.45
N LEU A 169 -3.54 -26.20 3.39
CA LEU A 169 -2.36 -25.36 3.17
C LEU A 169 -1.15 -26.20 2.73
N ARG A 170 -0.82 -27.27 3.48
CA ARG A 170 0.33 -28.13 3.18
C ARG A 170 0.16 -28.88 1.86
N ASP A 171 -0.99 -29.50 1.64
CA ASP A 171 -1.22 -30.37 0.48
C ASP A 171 -1.28 -29.58 -0.83
N ILE A 172 -1.89 -28.38 -0.80
CA ILE A 172 -2.13 -27.60 -2.02
C ILE A 172 -0.94 -26.71 -2.35
N LEU A 173 -0.33 -26.06 -1.35
CA LEU A 173 0.80 -25.16 -1.59
C LEU A 173 2.14 -25.92 -1.64
N GLY A 174 2.25 -27.07 -0.98
CA GLY A 174 3.44 -27.91 -0.98
C GLY A 174 4.70 -27.12 -0.64
N GLU A 175 5.71 -27.18 -1.51
CA GLU A 175 6.98 -26.49 -1.33
C GLU A 175 6.88 -24.96 -1.38
N GLN A 176 5.77 -24.40 -1.88
CA GLN A 176 5.55 -22.96 -1.83
C GLN A 176 5.29 -22.50 -0.40
N LEU A 177 4.65 -23.32 0.45
CA LEU A 177 4.41 -22.95 1.84
C LEU A 177 5.71 -23.04 2.65
N LEU A 178 6.04 -21.97 3.36
CA LEU A 178 7.15 -21.97 4.30
C LEU A 178 6.69 -22.47 5.67
N THR A 179 7.23 -23.61 6.10
CA THR A 179 6.90 -24.26 7.39
C THR A 179 8.09 -24.37 8.35
N ALA A 180 9.28 -23.95 7.93
CA ALA A 180 10.49 -23.92 8.75
C ALA A 180 11.37 -22.72 8.41
N THR A 181 12.34 -22.40 9.26
CA THR A 181 13.32 -21.34 8.98
C THR A 181 14.24 -21.74 7.83
N ILE A 182 14.67 -20.75 7.04
CA ILE A 182 15.47 -20.99 5.81
C ILE A 182 16.86 -21.56 6.09
N ASP A 183 17.41 -21.31 7.27
CA ASP A 183 18.76 -21.70 7.69
C ASP A 183 18.76 -22.61 8.93
N GLY A 184 17.58 -23.00 9.42
CA GLY A 184 17.42 -23.81 10.63
C GLY A 184 17.75 -23.07 11.93
N ARG A 185 17.83 -21.73 11.92
CA ARG A 185 18.21 -20.92 13.08
C ARG A 185 17.11 -19.96 13.50
N VAL A 186 17.18 -19.51 14.75
CA VAL A 186 16.35 -18.43 15.25
C VAL A 186 16.74 -17.14 14.53
N PRO A 187 15.80 -16.42 13.90
CA PRO A 187 16.10 -15.21 13.16
C PRO A 187 16.48 -14.06 14.09
N THR A 188 17.71 -13.55 13.94
CA THR A 188 18.11 -12.26 14.54
C THR A 188 17.59 -11.07 13.74
N GLN A 189 17.21 -11.29 12.48
CA GLN A 189 16.52 -10.37 11.59
C GLN A 189 15.61 -11.16 10.65
N LEU A 190 14.64 -10.51 10.03
CA LEU A 190 13.81 -11.16 9.01
C LEU A 190 14.65 -11.50 7.77
N PRO A 191 14.39 -12.64 7.09
CA PRO A 191 15.00 -12.89 5.78
C PRO A 191 14.61 -11.81 4.77
N SER A 192 15.37 -11.75 3.69
CA SER A 192 15.11 -10.85 2.58
C SER A 192 14.04 -11.37 1.61
N PRO A 193 13.41 -10.48 0.80
CA PRO A 193 12.59 -10.91 -0.32
C PRO A 193 13.31 -11.88 -1.26
N GLU A 194 14.61 -11.68 -1.50
CA GLU A 194 15.43 -12.54 -2.36
C GLU A 194 15.53 -13.97 -1.82
N GLU A 195 15.83 -14.13 -0.52
CA GLU A 195 15.93 -15.44 0.15
C GLU A 195 14.59 -16.19 0.21
N LEU A 196 13.48 -15.45 0.19
CA LEU A 196 12.12 -15.98 0.30
C LEU A 196 11.40 -16.08 -1.05
N LYS A 197 12.12 -16.02 -2.18
CA LYS A 197 11.51 -16.18 -3.50
C LYS A 197 10.69 -17.48 -3.59
N HIS A 198 9.52 -17.36 -4.19
CA HIS A 198 8.56 -18.45 -4.37
C HIS A 198 8.03 -19.06 -3.06
N LYS A 199 8.14 -18.35 -1.94
CA LYS A 199 7.58 -18.77 -0.65
C LYS A 199 6.32 -18.01 -0.28
N ILE A 200 5.37 -18.74 0.32
CA ILE A 200 4.16 -18.24 0.93
C ILE A 200 4.34 -18.38 2.44
N LEU A 201 4.31 -17.26 3.16
CA LEU A 201 4.47 -17.19 4.61
C LEU A 201 3.08 -17.10 5.24
N LEU A 202 2.80 -17.92 6.25
CA LEU A 202 1.57 -17.80 7.03
C LEU A 202 1.78 -16.79 8.16
N LYS A 203 0.94 -15.75 8.21
CA LYS A 203 0.82 -14.84 9.35
C LYS A 203 -0.38 -15.28 10.18
N GLY A 204 -0.14 -15.55 11.47
CA GLY A 204 -1.16 -16.09 12.37
C GLY A 204 -0.67 -16.25 13.80
N LYS A 205 -1.55 -16.74 14.68
CA LYS A 205 -1.19 -17.09 16.07
C LYS A 205 -0.25 -18.31 16.07
N LYS A 206 0.66 -18.36 17.06
CA LYS A 206 1.61 -19.46 17.25
C LYS A 206 1.64 -19.87 18.73
N ILE A 207 1.65 -21.17 18.98
CA ILE A 207 1.88 -21.77 20.30
C ILE A 207 3.37 -21.66 20.62
N GLY A 208 3.71 -21.04 21.75
CA GLY A 208 5.10 -20.87 22.17
C GLY A 208 5.89 -19.90 21.28
N ARG A 209 7.22 -20.01 21.36
CA ARG A 209 8.16 -19.23 20.57
C ARG A 209 8.85 -20.09 19.51
N LEU A 210 9.48 -19.44 18.54
CA LEU A 210 10.20 -20.15 17.47
C LEU A 210 11.49 -20.78 18.02
N GLU A 211 12.09 -20.10 19.00
CA GLU A 211 13.23 -20.55 19.79
C GLU A 211 12.98 -21.88 20.48
N ASP A 212 11.81 -22.05 21.10
CA ASP A 212 11.44 -23.27 21.83
C ASP A 212 11.43 -24.52 20.93
N VAL A 213 11.17 -24.31 19.63
CA VAL A 213 11.15 -25.38 18.61
C VAL A 213 12.55 -25.71 18.09
N LEU A 214 13.43 -24.71 17.98
CA LEU A 214 14.75 -24.84 17.35
C LEU A 214 15.87 -25.18 18.35
N ASP A 215 15.85 -24.57 19.54
CA ASP A 215 16.87 -24.75 20.58
C ASP A 215 16.47 -25.79 21.65
N GLY A 216 15.27 -26.35 21.54
CA GLY A 216 14.64 -27.23 22.53
C GLY A 216 13.89 -26.43 23.61
N PRO A 217 12.97 -27.06 24.38
CA PRO A 217 12.15 -26.34 25.35
C PRO A 217 13.02 -25.74 26.46
N GLY A 218 13.08 -24.41 26.53
CA GLY A 218 13.49 -23.71 27.75
C GLY A 218 12.44 -23.88 28.85
N ASP A 219 12.82 -23.65 30.11
CA ASP A 219 12.00 -23.87 31.32
C ASP A 219 10.75 -22.97 31.46
N GLU A 220 10.29 -22.29 30.40
CA GLU A 220 9.11 -21.42 30.44
C GLU A 220 7.88 -22.07 29.79
N ALA A 221 6.73 -21.98 30.47
CA ALA A 221 5.47 -22.55 30.00
C ALA A 221 5.01 -21.92 28.67
N PRO A 222 4.36 -22.68 27.77
CA PRO A 222 3.87 -22.16 26.50
C PRO A 222 2.76 -21.13 26.75
N ASP A 223 3.08 -19.85 26.56
CA ASP A 223 2.10 -18.77 26.57
C ASP A 223 1.53 -18.60 25.15
N VAL A 224 0.21 -18.73 25.03
CA VAL A 224 -0.50 -18.42 23.79
C VAL A 224 -0.86 -16.95 23.91
N SER A 225 -0.23 -16.10 23.11
CA SER A 225 -0.48 -14.66 23.18
C SER A 225 -1.95 -14.38 22.84
N ASP A 226 -2.71 -13.90 23.83
CA ASP A 226 -4.07 -13.41 23.64
C ASP A 226 -4.04 -12.21 22.69
N ASP A 227 -4.72 -12.35 21.56
CA ASP A 227 -4.94 -11.28 20.60
C ASP A 227 -6.12 -10.44 21.09
N ASP A 228 -5.84 -9.25 21.62
CA ASP A 228 -6.87 -8.31 22.05
C ASP A 228 -7.42 -7.49 20.86
N ASN A 229 -6.96 -7.72 19.61
CA ASN A 229 -7.56 -7.07 18.43
C ASN A 229 -9.02 -7.48 18.23
N GLY A 230 -9.39 -8.71 18.61
CA GLY A 230 -10.79 -9.14 18.64
C GLY A 230 -11.61 -8.29 19.61
N ALA A 231 -11.05 -7.94 20.77
CA ALA A 231 -11.69 -7.05 21.74
C ALA A 231 -11.74 -5.59 21.25
N GLU A 232 -10.71 -5.09 20.55
CA GLU A 232 -10.73 -3.75 19.96
C GLU A 232 -11.77 -3.64 18.83
N ALA A 233 -11.86 -4.64 17.95
CA ALA A 233 -12.91 -4.73 16.93
C ALA A 233 -14.31 -4.88 17.57
N GLU A 234 -14.42 -5.62 18.68
CA GLU A 234 -15.66 -5.75 19.46
C GLU A 234 -16.03 -4.43 20.19
N GLU A 235 -15.06 -3.68 20.72
CA GLU A 235 -15.26 -2.36 21.34
C GLU A 235 -15.69 -1.32 20.30
N GLU A 236 -15.06 -1.31 19.12
CA GLU A 236 -15.46 -0.46 18.01
C GLU A 236 -16.89 -0.82 17.54
N ARG A 237 -17.22 -2.13 17.46
CA ARG A 237 -18.59 -2.61 17.21
C ARG A 237 -19.57 -2.24 18.34
N ARG A 238 -19.15 -2.19 19.61
CA ARG A 238 -19.99 -1.69 20.72
C ARG A 238 -20.27 -0.20 20.56
N ARG A 239 -19.30 0.59 20.11
CA ARG A 239 -19.52 2.01 19.76
C ARG A 239 -20.51 2.17 18.60
N MET A 240 -20.50 1.27 17.61
CA MET A 240 -21.49 1.27 16.51
C MET A 240 -22.92 1.01 17.00
N LYS A 241 -23.12 0.17 18.03
CA LYS A 241 -24.47 -0.10 18.59
C LYS A 241 -25.07 1.10 19.33
N VAL A 242 -24.26 2.04 19.78
CA VAL A 242 -24.72 3.24 20.52
C VAL A 242 -25.09 4.40 19.56
N GLY A 243 -24.74 4.33 18.28
CA GLY A 243 -24.89 5.42 17.30
C GLY A 243 -26.08 5.33 16.33
N GLY A 244 -27.09 4.49 16.57
CA GLY A 244 -28.28 4.40 15.71
C GLY A 244 -29.26 5.57 15.89
N PRO A 245 -29.94 6.07 14.83
CA PRO A 245 -30.80 7.25 14.92
C PRO A 245 -32.08 6.94 15.70
N GLY A 246 -32.22 7.56 16.88
CA GLY A 246 -33.45 7.55 17.65
C GLY A 246 -34.52 8.42 16.99
N TRP A 247 -35.58 7.80 16.48
CA TRP A 247 -36.85 8.45 16.16
C TRP A 247 -37.81 8.31 17.37
N GLY A 248 -38.35 9.42 17.85
CA GLY A 248 -39.52 9.45 18.76
C GLY A 248 -39.44 10.51 19.87
N PRO A 249 -40.37 11.49 19.97
CA PRO A 249 -40.18 12.74 20.70
C PRO A 249 -40.87 12.82 22.08
N GLY A 250 -40.43 13.81 22.88
CA GLY A 250 -41.08 14.29 24.11
C GLY A 250 -40.53 13.61 25.36
N GLY A 251 -39.97 14.28 26.37
CA GLY A 251 -40.29 15.59 26.92
C GLY A 251 -40.82 15.37 28.34
N ALA A 252 -39.96 15.64 29.34
CA ALA A 252 -40.23 15.92 30.78
C ALA A 252 -39.31 15.14 31.74
N GLU A 253 -38.34 15.85 32.35
CA GLU A 253 -37.89 15.61 33.73
C GLU A 253 -39.01 16.05 34.71
N PRO A 254 -39.08 15.64 36.02
CA PRO A 254 -37.98 15.51 37.01
C PRO A 254 -38.25 14.43 38.12
N PRO A 255 -37.81 14.55 39.40
CA PRO A 255 -36.45 14.62 39.97
C PRO A 255 -36.14 13.49 41.00
N ASP A 256 -34.90 13.51 41.51
CA ASP A 256 -34.32 12.78 42.65
C ASP A 256 -35.24 12.46 43.85
N THR A 257 -35.10 11.25 44.41
CA THR A 257 -35.12 11.01 45.88
C THR A 257 -34.40 9.71 46.25
N ALA A 258 -33.94 9.66 47.49
CA ALA A 258 -32.87 8.80 47.99
C ALA A 258 -33.34 7.50 48.72
N VAL A 259 -32.36 6.61 48.94
CA VAL A 259 -32.21 5.57 49.98
C VAL A 259 -33.08 4.29 49.93
N GLY A 260 -32.43 3.11 50.01
CA GLY A 260 -33.05 1.91 50.61
C GLY A 260 -32.41 0.55 50.28
N HIS A 261 -31.96 -0.17 51.31
CA HIS A 261 -31.27 -1.47 51.35
C HIS A 261 -31.94 -2.72 50.72
N HIS A 262 -31.07 -3.68 50.35
CA HIS A 262 -31.17 -5.16 50.32
C HIS A 262 -32.55 -5.86 50.28
N GLN A 263 -32.75 -6.78 49.31
CA GLN A 263 -32.73 -8.24 49.53
C GLN A 263 -32.82 -9.04 48.21
N GLU A 264 -32.31 -10.27 48.28
CA GLU A 264 -32.06 -11.27 47.24
C GLU A 264 -33.24 -11.65 46.33
N GLY A 265 -32.93 -11.90 45.06
CA GLY A 265 -33.81 -12.58 44.11
C GLY A 265 -32.99 -13.30 43.04
N ARG A 266 -32.85 -14.61 43.19
CA ARG A 266 -32.21 -15.54 42.24
C ARG A 266 -32.81 -15.40 40.84
N GLY A 267 -31.98 -15.06 39.87
CA GLY A 267 -32.25 -15.21 38.45
C GLY A 267 -30.92 -15.42 37.73
N GLY A 268 -30.57 -16.68 37.48
CA GLY A 268 -29.31 -17.06 36.85
C GLY A 268 -29.20 -16.48 35.44
N MET A 269 -28.35 -15.49 35.27
CA MET A 269 -27.78 -15.17 33.97
C MET A 269 -26.56 -16.07 33.77
N PHE A 270 -26.67 -16.96 32.78
CA PHE A 270 -25.54 -17.66 32.19
C PHE A 270 -24.52 -16.61 31.70
N LEU A 271 -23.53 -16.31 32.53
CA LEU A 271 -22.28 -15.74 32.08
C LEU A 271 -21.57 -16.85 31.30
N GLY A 272 -21.78 -16.87 29.98
CA GLY A 272 -21.04 -17.73 29.09
C GLY A 272 -19.54 -17.54 29.36
N HIS A 273 -18.88 -18.62 29.75
CA HIS A 273 -17.43 -18.69 29.67
C HIS A 273 -17.06 -18.42 28.21
N LYS A 274 -16.21 -17.40 27.97
CA LYS A 274 -15.47 -17.30 26.71
C LYS A 274 -14.63 -18.57 26.64
N ASP A 275 -14.95 -19.47 25.74
CA ASP A 275 -14.05 -20.56 25.40
C ASP A 275 -12.73 -19.92 24.97
N LYS A 276 -11.64 -20.24 25.67
CA LYS A 276 -10.29 -19.92 25.20
C LYS A 276 -10.20 -20.47 23.78
N GLU A 277 -9.97 -19.60 22.80
CA GLU A 277 -9.70 -20.04 21.43
C GLU A 277 -8.51 -20.99 21.47
N SER A 278 -8.79 -22.28 21.30
CA SER A 278 -7.76 -23.30 21.20
C SER A 278 -7.18 -23.23 19.78
N LEU A 279 -5.86 -23.28 19.69
CA LEU A 279 -5.12 -23.25 18.43
C LEU A 279 -4.59 -24.65 18.14
N ALA A 280 -4.86 -25.18 16.95
CA ALA A 280 -4.32 -26.47 16.52
C ALA A 280 -2.82 -26.37 16.28
N GLN A 281 -2.05 -27.32 16.84
CA GLN A 281 -0.60 -27.37 16.66
C GLN A 281 -0.21 -27.41 15.18
N ALA A 282 -0.94 -28.19 14.38
CA ALA A 282 -0.71 -28.31 12.94
C ALA A 282 -0.78 -26.97 12.19
N LEU A 283 -1.62 -26.03 12.65
CA LEU A 283 -1.74 -24.69 12.07
C LEU A 283 -0.67 -23.74 12.62
N SER A 284 -0.40 -23.83 13.93
CA SER A 284 0.68 -23.11 14.61
C SER A 284 2.07 -23.40 14.01
N ASP A 285 2.31 -24.63 13.59
CA ASP A 285 3.58 -25.06 12.99
C ASP A 285 3.83 -24.42 11.61
N CYS A 286 2.76 -24.01 10.90
CA CYS A 286 2.90 -23.29 9.64
C CYS A 286 3.31 -21.82 9.83
N VAL A 287 3.26 -21.27 11.05
CA VAL A 287 3.66 -19.88 11.35
C VAL A 287 5.14 -19.84 11.73
N VAL A 288 5.95 -19.17 10.90
CA VAL A 288 7.42 -19.09 11.06
C VAL A 288 7.85 -17.65 11.36
N TYR A 289 7.93 -16.80 10.33
CA TYR A 289 8.45 -15.42 10.44
C TYR A 289 7.38 -14.35 10.69
N CYS A 290 6.12 -14.75 10.81
CA CYS A 290 4.98 -13.83 10.87
C CYS A 290 4.04 -14.17 12.04
N LYS A 291 4.59 -14.30 13.24
CA LYS A 291 3.79 -14.56 14.45
C LYS A 291 2.99 -13.32 14.82
N SER A 292 1.67 -13.41 14.84
CA SER A 292 0.79 -12.34 15.30
C SER A 292 0.94 -12.13 16.82
N VAL A 293 1.16 -10.89 17.26
CA VAL A 293 1.20 -10.51 18.68
C VAL A 293 0.47 -9.19 18.95
N SER A 294 -0.10 -9.06 20.15
CA SER A 294 -0.72 -7.82 20.63
C SER A 294 0.30 -6.73 20.88
N PHE A 295 0.07 -5.53 20.36
CA PHE A 295 0.96 -4.39 20.57
C PHE A 295 0.67 -3.71 21.92
N ARG A 296 1.67 -3.69 22.81
CA ARG A 296 1.58 -3.09 24.16
C ARG A 296 2.33 -1.77 24.31
N GLY A 297 3.15 -1.43 23.33
CA GLY A 297 3.93 -0.18 23.30
C GLY A 297 5.34 -0.40 22.76
N PHE A 298 5.97 0.67 22.28
CA PHE A 298 7.30 0.58 21.66
C PHE A 298 8.39 0.12 22.63
N GLN A 299 8.34 0.55 23.90
CA GLN A 299 9.29 0.13 24.92
C GLN A 299 9.19 -1.36 25.24
N GLU A 300 7.96 -1.88 25.38
CA GLU A 300 7.72 -3.30 25.63
C GLU A 300 8.15 -4.14 24.43
N ALA A 301 7.76 -3.73 23.22
CA ALA A 301 8.19 -4.40 21.99
C ALA A 301 9.72 -4.45 21.87
N ARG A 302 10.42 -3.33 22.12
CA ARG A 302 11.89 -3.30 22.06
C ARG A 302 12.57 -4.21 23.08
N SER A 303 11.92 -4.46 24.22
CA SER A 303 12.52 -5.24 25.31
C SER A 303 12.19 -6.73 25.21
N HIS A 304 11.04 -7.09 24.64
CA HIS A 304 10.48 -8.44 24.74
C HIS A 304 10.09 -9.07 23.40
N SER A 305 9.90 -8.29 22.34
CA SER A 305 9.47 -8.83 21.05
C SER A 305 10.63 -9.31 20.19
N ARG A 306 10.29 -10.11 19.17
CA ARG A 306 11.23 -10.65 18.18
C ARG A 306 10.98 -10.09 16.78
N PRO A 307 11.99 -10.09 15.88
CA PRO A 307 11.80 -9.64 14.50
C PRO A 307 10.73 -10.43 13.73
N SER A 308 10.51 -11.71 14.09
CA SER A 308 9.50 -12.60 13.51
C SER A 308 8.08 -12.37 14.04
N GLU A 309 7.88 -11.41 14.93
CA GLU A 309 6.57 -11.03 15.45
C GLU A 309 6.00 -9.85 14.68
N ILE A 310 4.67 -9.81 14.54
CA ILE A 310 3.95 -8.78 13.78
C ILE A 310 2.78 -8.29 14.61
N SER A 311 2.71 -6.98 14.80
CA SER A 311 1.53 -6.31 15.35
C SER A 311 0.61 -5.80 14.25
N SER A 312 -0.69 -6.06 14.41
CA SER A 312 -1.74 -5.50 13.55
C SER A 312 -2.47 -4.39 14.30
N LEU A 313 -2.63 -3.22 13.66
CA LEU A 313 -3.22 -2.01 14.27
C LEU A 313 -4.31 -1.43 13.36
N ALA A 314 -5.44 -1.05 13.94
CA ALA A 314 -6.46 -0.27 13.24
C ALA A 314 -5.92 1.13 12.87
N GLU A 315 -6.40 1.70 11.75
CA GLU A 315 -5.93 3.00 11.23
C GLU A 315 -5.96 4.13 12.28
N ALA A 316 -6.95 4.15 13.18
CA ALA A 316 -7.11 5.19 14.19
C ALA A 316 -6.02 5.10 15.27
N LYS A 317 -5.67 3.88 15.69
CA LYS A 317 -4.61 3.60 16.66
C LYS A 317 -3.24 3.94 16.05
N ALA A 318 -3.02 3.54 14.80
CA ALA A 318 -1.81 3.90 14.07
C ALA A 318 -1.63 5.41 13.95
N ARG A 319 -2.67 6.15 13.54
CA ARG A 319 -2.63 7.62 13.46
C ARG A 319 -2.33 8.28 14.81
N LYS A 320 -2.88 7.72 15.90
CA LYS A 320 -2.57 8.17 17.26
C LYS A 320 -1.08 7.98 17.57
N LEU A 321 -0.52 6.81 17.31
CA LEU A 321 0.90 6.53 17.54
C LEU A 321 1.82 7.41 16.68
N ILE A 322 1.46 7.68 15.42
CA ILE A 322 2.22 8.56 14.53
C ILE A 322 2.33 9.98 15.11
N ARG A 323 1.21 10.51 15.62
CA ARG A 323 1.17 11.84 16.22
C ARG A 323 1.90 11.88 17.57
N ASP A 324 1.66 10.89 18.42
CA ASP A 324 2.11 10.94 19.82
C ASP A 324 3.57 10.45 19.98
N ALA A 325 4.04 9.56 19.10
CA ALA A 325 5.34 8.88 19.20
C ALA A 325 5.90 8.49 17.81
N GLY A 326 5.84 9.42 16.84
CA GLY A 326 6.19 9.16 15.43
C GLY A 326 7.60 8.59 15.21
N ASN A 327 8.61 9.12 15.89
CA ASN A 327 9.99 8.62 15.78
C ASN A 327 10.15 7.19 16.32
N ASP A 328 9.56 6.89 17.49
CA ASP A 328 9.60 5.53 18.05
C ASP A 328 8.92 4.53 17.12
N PHE A 329 7.85 4.95 16.42
CA PHE A 329 7.19 4.11 15.44
C PHE A 329 8.08 3.84 14.22
N VAL A 330 8.78 4.85 13.69
CA VAL A 330 9.74 4.67 12.59
C VAL A 330 10.85 3.69 13.01
N ARG A 331 11.40 3.85 14.21
CA ARG A 331 12.45 2.96 14.75
C ARG A 331 11.95 1.54 14.93
N HIS A 332 10.74 1.35 15.46
CA HIS A 332 10.11 0.04 15.59
C HIS A 332 9.99 -0.66 14.22
N ASN A 333 9.56 0.08 13.20
CA ASN A 333 9.42 -0.42 11.84
C ASN A 333 10.76 -0.65 11.12
N ALA A 334 11.91 -0.27 11.69
CA ALA A 334 13.22 -0.60 11.12
C ALA A 334 13.58 -2.09 11.33
N TRP A 335 13.08 -2.74 12.38
CA TRP A 335 13.45 -4.12 12.73
C TRP A 335 12.27 -5.10 12.84
N GLN A 336 11.03 -4.60 12.97
CA GLN A 336 9.81 -5.41 13.01
C GLN A 336 8.80 -5.00 11.93
N LEU A 337 7.96 -5.93 11.48
CA LEU A 337 6.85 -5.65 10.56
C LEU A 337 5.61 -5.17 11.34
N THR A 338 4.99 -4.10 10.84
CA THR A 338 3.68 -3.63 11.31
C THR A 338 2.63 -3.76 10.20
N ARG A 339 1.46 -4.29 10.55
CA ARG A 339 0.26 -4.32 9.71
C ARG A 339 -0.74 -3.26 10.12
N ILE A 340 -1.20 -2.45 9.17
CA ILE A 340 -2.30 -1.49 9.35
C ILE A 340 -3.50 -1.95 8.54
N TYR A 341 -4.71 -1.81 9.08
CA TYR A 341 -5.94 -2.15 8.38
C TYR A 341 -7.04 -1.09 8.58
N PRO A 342 -8.02 -1.00 7.64
CA PRO A 342 -9.10 -0.03 7.71
C PRO A 342 -9.99 -0.23 8.94
N SER A 343 -10.56 0.85 9.48
CA SER A 343 -11.55 0.77 10.58
C SER A 343 -12.79 -0.04 10.17
N GLY A 344 -13.39 -0.77 11.12
CA GLY A 344 -14.65 -1.48 10.89
C GLY A 344 -15.83 -0.55 10.54
N MET A 345 -15.69 0.77 10.78
CA MET A 345 -16.69 1.78 10.39
C MET A 345 -16.75 2.01 8.87
N ARG A 346 -15.74 1.58 8.11
CA ARG A 346 -15.68 1.69 6.65
C ARG A 346 -16.46 0.57 5.97
N THR A 347 -17.75 0.52 6.25
CA THR A 347 -18.64 -0.56 5.77
C THR A 347 -18.82 -0.55 4.26
N ASP A 348 -18.60 0.60 3.63
CA ASP A 348 -18.58 0.81 2.18
C ASP A 348 -17.26 0.38 1.51
N SER A 349 -16.35 -0.24 2.27
CA SER A 349 -15.00 -0.59 1.82
C SER A 349 -14.14 0.62 1.42
N SER A 350 -14.45 1.83 1.89
CA SER A 350 -13.57 2.99 1.70
C SER A 350 -12.16 2.76 2.26
N ASN A 351 -11.19 3.53 1.77
CA ASN A 351 -9.79 3.42 2.18
C ASN A 351 -9.35 4.64 3.01
N TYR A 352 -8.35 4.44 3.85
CA TYR A 352 -7.59 5.52 4.50
C TYR A 352 -6.36 5.86 3.66
N SER A 353 -5.76 7.04 3.88
CA SER A 353 -4.54 7.43 3.17
C SER A 353 -3.37 6.51 3.57
N PRO A 354 -2.81 5.71 2.64
CA PRO A 354 -1.69 4.84 2.95
C PRO A 354 -0.40 5.63 3.23
N GLN A 355 -0.29 6.84 2.67
CA GLN A 355 0.88 7.71 2.84
C GLN A 355 1.13 8.06 4.30
N GLU A 356 0.08 8.30 5.10
CA GLU A 356 0.21 8.56 6.54
C GLU A 356 0.99 7.43 7.22
N MET A 357 0.70 6.19 6.85
CA MET A 357 1.30 5.00 7.46
C MET A 357 2.71 4.73 6.91
N TRP A 358 2.91 4.91 5.60
CA TRP A 358 4.25 4.79 5.00
C TRP A 358 5.22 5.82 5.54
N ASN A 359 4.77 7.03 5.89
CA ASN A 359 5.62 8.03 6.53
C ASN A 359 6.22 7.53 7.85
N ALA A 360 5.50 6.67 8.60
CA ALA A 360 5.98 6.06 9.83
C ALA A 360 6.73 4.72 9.61
N GLY A 361 6.90 4.30 8.35
CA GLY A 361 7.66 3.10 8.00
C GLY A 361 6.87 1.81 8.04
N CYS A 362 5.56 1.88 8.28
CA CYS A 362 4.67 0.72 8.28
C CYS A 362 4.72 0.02 6.91
N GLN A 363 4.96 -1.28 6.92
CA GLN A 363 5.25 -2.05 5.72
C GLN A 363 4.00 -2.67 5.10
N ILE A 364 3.13 -3.23 5.95
CA ILE A 364 1.91 -3.95 5.53
C ILE A 364 0.72 -3.00 5.71
N VAL A 365 0.57 -2.05 4.80
CA VAL A 365 -0.51 -1.05 4.82
C VAL A 365 -1.67 -1.60 3.99
N ALA A 366 -2.58 -2.32 4.63
CA ALA A 366 -3.64 -3.06 3.94
C ALA A 366 -4.78 -2.14 3.51
N LEU A 367 -5.16 -2.21 2.24
CA LEU A 367 -6.26 -1.46 1.64
C LEU A 367 -7.32 -2.40 1.04
N ASN A 368 -8.55 -1.91 0.92
CA ASN A 368 -9.63 -2.56 0.18
C ASN A 368 -9.37 -2.41 -1.32
N PHE A 369 -8.81 -3.45 -1.96
CA PHE A 369 -8.35 -3.42 -3.36
C PHE A 369 -9.48 -3.26 -4.39
N GLN A 370 -10.69 -3.63 -4.02
CA GLN A 370 -11.90 -3.47 -4.82
C GLN A 370 -12.37 -2.01 -4.91
N THR A 371 -11.91 -1.14 -4.00
CA THR A 371 -12.36 0.24 -3.92
C THR A 371 -11.39 1.17 -4.65
N ALA A 372 -11.82 1.63 -5.81
CA ALA A 372 -11.14 2.67 -6.58
C ALA A 372 -11.22 4.05 -5.91
N GLY A 373 -10.16 4.85 -6.02
CA GLY A 373 -10.07 6.17 -5.40
C GLY A 373 -8.64 6.62 -5.20
N THR A 374 -8.47 7.83 -4.66
CA THR A 374 -7.16 8.44 -4.42
C THR A 374 -6.22 7.52 -3.66
N GLU A 375 -6.69 6.84 -2.62
CA GLU A 375 -5.87 5.96 -1.79
C GLU A 375 -5.31 4.77 -2.58
N MET A 376 -6.11 4.23 -3.50
CA MET A 376 -5.71 3.15 -4.39
C MET A 376 -4.80 3.66 -5.51
N ASP A 377 -5.03 4.88 -6.01
CA ASP A 377 -4.13 5.55 -6.97
C ASP A 377 -2.72 5.71 -6.37
N LEU A 378 -2.63 6.10 -5.09
CA LEU A 378 -1.36 6.22 -4.35
C LEU A 378 -0.67 4.85 -4.20
N CYS A 379 -1.43 3.81 -3.87
CA CYS A 379 -0.95 2.43 -3.79
C CYS A 379 -0.38 1.95 -5.12
N ASP A 380 -1.16 2.04 -6.19
CA ASP A 380 -0.72 1.64 -7.53
C ASP A 380 0.46 2.49 -8.00
N GLY A 381 0.47 3.79 -7.70
CA GLY A 381 1.58 4.70 -7.99
C GLY A 381 2.88 4.26 -7.32
N LEU A 382 2.88 4.03 -6.01
CA LEU A 382 4.06 3.57 -5.26
C LEU A 382 4.55 2.21 -5.75
N PHE A 383 3.65 1.24 -5.92
CA PHE A 383 4.01 -0.14 -6.29
C PHE A 383 4.15 -0.36 -7.80
N SER A 384 3.93 0.66 -8.63
CA SER A 384 4.21 0.60 -10.06
C SER A 384 5.71 0.49 -10.38
N GLN A 385 6.58 0.86 -9.42
CA GLN A 385 8.03 0.81 -9.53
C GLN A 385 8.63 -0.56 -9.19
N ASN A 386 9.95 -0.66 -9.35
CA ASN A 386 10.74 -1.83 -8.99
C ASN A 386 10.19 -3.12 -9.62
N GLY A 387 9.84 -3.07 -10.91
CA GLY A 387 9.32 -4.21 -11.63
C GLY A 387 7.88 -4.59 -11.31
N ARG A 388 7.12 -3.71 -10.61
CA ARG A 388 5.79 -4.04 -10.06
C ARG A 388 5.82 -5.29 -9.19
N CYS A 389 6.95 -5.51 -8.52
CA CYS A 389 7.20 -6.76 -7.83
C CYS A 389 6.48 -6.85 -6.47
N GLY A 390 5.83 -5.75 -6.05
CA GLY A 390 5.06 -5.65 -4.81
C GLY A 390 5.88 -5.30 -3.56
N TYR A 391 7.21 -5.14 -3.71
CA TYR A 391 8.14 -4.72 -2.68
C TYR A 391 8.89 -3.47 -3.13
N VAL A 392 8.88 -2.43 -2.28
CA VAL A 392 9.60 -1.17 -2.52
C VAL A 392 10.50 -0.90 -1.32
N LEU A 393 11.81 -0.79 -1.55
CA LEU A 393 12.78 -0.55 -0.49
C LEU A 393 12.56 0.83 0.16
N LYS A 394 12.50 0.86 1.50
CA LYS A 394 12.35 2.10 2.26
C LYS A 394 13.59 3.00 2.15
N PRO A 395 13.44 4.33 2.30
CA PRO A 395 14.56 5.24 2.39
C PRO A 395 15.55 4.83 3.50
N PRO A 396 16.87 5.08 3.34
CA PRO A 396 17.89 4.67 4.31
C PRO A 396 17.59 5.09 5.76
N PHE A 397 17.11 6.32 5.97
CA PHE A 397 16.79 6.84 7.31
C PHE A 397 15.60 6.14 8.00
N MET A 398 14.84 5.30 7.30
CA MET A 398 13.74 4.49 7.85
C MET A 398 14.11 3.01 8.05
N ARG A 399 15.36 2.67 7.72
CA ARG A 399 15.97 1.36 7.92
C ARG A 399 17.01 1.40 9.04
N ASP A 400 17.25 2.58 9.61
CA ASP A 400 18.14 2.80 10.74
C ASP A 400 17.34 2.82 12.05
N GLU A 401 17.62 1.88 12.94
CA GLU A 401 17.02 1.80 14.28
C GLU A 401 17.41 3.00 15.17
N GLY A 402 18.51 3.70 14.87
CA GLY A 402 18.98 4.89 15.56
C GLY A 402 18.38 6.20 15.05
N THR A 403 17.58 6.17 13.97
CA THR A 403 17.13 7.36 13.25
C THR A 403 16.48 8.41 14.16
N LEU A 404 16.73 9.68 13.86
CA LEU A 404 16.05 10.82 14.49
C LEU A 404 14.84 11.31 13.69
N PHE A 405 14.57 10.71 12.52
CA PHE A 405 13.48 11.12 11.65
C PHE A 405 12.13 11.00 12.37
N ASN A 406 11.36 12.09 12.35
CA ASN A 406 9.99 12.13 12.80
C ASN A 406 9.09 12.63 11.65
N PRO A 407 8.05 11.88 11.24
CA PRO A 407 7.14 12.29 10.18
C PRO A 407 6.50 13.67 10.37
N THR A 408 6.16 14.03 11.61
CA THR A 408 5.53 15.33 11.91
C THR A 408 6.53 16.47 12.05
N GLU A 409 7.82 16.14 12.21
CA GLU A 409 8.92 17.10 12.38
C GLU A 409 10.10 16.72 11.47
N PRO A 410 9.97 16.83 10.14
CA PRO A 410 11.01 16.36 9.21
C PRO A 410 12.40 16.98 9.39
N GLY A 411 12.48 18.16 10.01
CA GLY A 411 13.72 18.87 10.28
C GLY A 411 14.65 18.17 11.28
N THR A 412 14.19 17.14 12.00
CA THR A 412 15.05 16.30 12.85
C THR A 412 15.94 15.34 12.06
N ARG A 413 15.70 15.19 10.76
CA ARG A 413 16.46 14.33 9.87
C ARG A 413 17.82 14.94 9.53
N GLU A 414 18.86 14.12 9.59
CA GLU A 414 20.15 14.46 8.96
C GLU A 414 20.04 14.22 7.45
N GLY A 415 20.27 15.26 6.64
CA GLY A 415 20.23 15.13 5.18
C GLY A 415 20.16 16.46 4.43
N PRO A 416 20.02 16.40 3.09
CA PRO A 416 19.86 17.59 2.27
C PRO A 416 18.62 18.38 2.69
N GLY A 417 18.72 19.70 2.60
CA GLY A 417 17.61 20.60 2.88
C GLY A 417 16.46 20.46 1.87
N PRO A 418 15.34 21.18 2.09
CA PRO A 418 14.16 21.08 1.26
C PRO A 418 14.42 21.42 -0.21
N VAL A 419 13.88 20.64 -1.14
CA VAL A 419 14.00 20.85 -2.59
C VAL A 419 12.75 21.49 -3.16
N THR A 420 12.88 22.24 -4.25
CA THR A 420 11.73 22.83 -4.96
C THR A 420 11.42 22.01 -6.22
N LEU A 421 10.20 21.46 -6.29
CA LEU A 421 9.66 20.80 -7.46
C LEU A 421 8.86 21.82 -8.29
N THR A 422 9.32 22.09 -9.50
CA THR A 422 8.64 22.97 -10.47
C THR A 422 8.07 22.12 -11.60
N ILE A 423 6.76 22.24 -11.83
CA ILE A 423 6.03 21.52 -12.87
C ILE A 423 5.35 22.55 -13.75
N GLN A 424 5.77 22.63 -15.01
CA GLN A 424 5.04 23.37 -16.03
C GLN A 424 4.05 22.43 -16.72
N VAL A 425 2.75 22.66 -16.50
CA VAL A 425 1.67 21.98 -17.19
C VAL A 425 1.46 22.66 -18.54
N ILE A 426 1.88 22.03 -19.62
CA ILE A 426 1.91 22.66 -20.95
C ILE A 426 0.58 22.42 -21.65
N SER A 427 0.21 21.16 -21.88
CA SER A 427 -0.99 20.80 -22.65
C SER A 427 -1.52 19.41 -22.34
N GLY A 428 -2.76 19.14 -22.75
CA GLY A 428 -3.39 17.82 -22.72
C GLY A 428 -3.61 17.31 -24.14
N GLN A 429 -3.78 15.99 -24.29
CA GLN A 429 -4.02 15.35 -25.57
C GLN A 429 -5.14 14.32 -25.42
N GLN A 430 -6.20 14.46 -26.21
CA GLN A 430 -7.28 13.48 -26.35
C GLN A 430 -7.87 13.01 -25.01
N LEU A 431 -8.17 13.98 -24.14
CA LEU A 431 -8.82 13.74 -22.87
C LEU A 431 -10.22 13.16 -23.11
N PRO A 432 -10.59 12.06 -22.44
CA PRO A 432 -11.86 11.40 -22.67
C PRO A 432 -13.01 12.27 -22.17
N LYS A 433 -14.18 12.09 -22.77
CA LYS A 433 -15.42 12.58 -22.16
C LYS A 433 -15.72 11.76 -20.91
N VAL A 434 -16.29 12.43 -19.91
CA VAL A 434 -16.75 11.76 -18.69
C VAL A 434 -17.93 10.84 -19.03
N ALA A 435 -18.06 9.73 -18.30
CA ALA A 435 -19.24 8.87 -18.44
C ALA A 435 -20.52 9.66 -18.08
N ASN A 436 -21.58 9.49 -18.87
CA ASN A 436 -22.88 10.14 -18.69
C ASN A 436 -22.96 11.63 -19.03
N SER A 437 -21.93 12.22 -19.65
CA SER A 437 -22.05 13.55 -20.25
C SER A 437 -23.11 13.55 -21.37
N LYS A 438 -23.80 14.68 -21.56
CA LYS A 438 -24.78 14.85 -22.65
C LYS A 438 -24.12 14.66 -24.03
N ASP A 439 -24.88 14.14 -24.99
CA ASP A 439 -24.42 14.06 -26.38
C ASP A 439 -23.99 15.44 -26.89
N GLY A 440 -22.79 15.50 -27.45
CA GLY A 440 -22.18 16.75 -27.93
C GLY A 440 -21.45 17.57 -26.86
N ALA A 441 -21.53 17.23 -25.56
CA ALA A 441 -20.75 17.91 -24.53
C ALA A 441 -19.25 17.76 -24.78
N ILE A 442 -18.50 18.84 -24.59
CA ILE A 442 -17.05 18.88 -24.64
C ILE A 442 -16.59 19.25 -23.23
N ILE A 443 -15.56 18.56 -22.75
CA ILE A 443 -15.03 18.80 -21.42
C ILE A 443 -14.37 20.18 -21.32
N ASP A 444 -14.40 20.74 -20.12
CA ASP A 444 -13.74 21.97 -19.69
C ASP A 444 -12.54 21.64 -18.79
N PRO A 445 -11.41 21.12 -19.33
CA PRO A 445 -10.43 20.45 -18.50
C PRO A 445 -9.58 21.42 -17.68
N LEU A 446 -9.31 21.06 -16.44
CA LEU A 446 -8.25 21.59 -15.61
C LEU A 446 -7.32 20.46 -15.13
N VAL A 447 -6.09 20.82 -14.75
CA VAL A 447 -5.12 19.89 -14.19
C VAL A 447 -4.80 20.29 -12.76
N ARG A 448 -5.03 19.38 -11.81
CA ARG A 448 -4.55 19.49 -10.43
C ARG A 448 -3.31 18.64 -10.24
N VAL A 449 -2.31 19.20 -9.58
CA VAL A 449 -1.14 18.48 -9.11
C VAL A 449 -1.15 18.46 -7.59
N GLU A 450 -1.11 17.26 -7.03
CA GLU A 450 -1.15 16.99 -5.60
C GLU A 450 0.17 16.34 -5.16
N ILE A 451 0.71 16.79 -4.03
CA ILE A 451 1.85 16.21 -3.35
C ILE A 451 1.33 15.46 -2.13
N HIS A 452 1.64 14.17 -2.07
CA HIS A 452 1.31 13.30 -0.95
C HIS A 452 2.62 12.83 -0.31
N GLY A 453 2.88 13.21 0.94
CA GLY A 453 4.12 12.87 1.63
C GLY A 453 3.97 13.04 3.14
N VAL A 454 5.05 13.43 3.80
CA VAL A 454 4.99 13.93 5.19
C VAL A 454 4.04 15.14 5.28
N PRO A 455 3.42 15.42 6.44
CA PRO A 455 2.49 16.54 6.58
C PRO A 455 3.04 17.90 6.09
N ALA A 456 4.34 18.14 6.25
CA ALA A 456 4.99 19.38 5.78
C ALA A 456 5.07 19.51 4.24
N ASP A 457 4.93 18.41 3.50
CA ASP A 457 5.01 18.37 2.03
C ASP A 457 3.64 18.30 1.38
N GLN A 458 2.58 18.01 2.15
CA GLN A 458 1.23 17.89 1.61
C GLN A 458 0.73 19.22 1.07
N ALA A 459 0.54 19.28 -0.25
CA ALA A 459 0.11 20.48 -0.95
C ALA A 459 -0.59 20.11 -2.25
N HIS A 460 -1.44 20.99 -2.78
CA HIS A 460 -1.96 20.88 -4.13
C HIS A 460 -2.04 22.26 -4.78
N GLN A 461 -1.88 22.29 -6.10
CA GLN A 461 -2.15 23.47 -6.94
C GLN A 461 -2.83 23.00 -8.22
N GLU A 462 -3.56 23.89 -8.88
CA GLU A 462 -4.29 23.59 -10.11
C GLU A 462 -4.09 24.68 -11.16
N THR A 463 -4.23 24.29 -12.41
CA THR A 463 -4.29 25.21 -13.55
C THR A 463 -5.69 25.83 -13.64
N LYS A 464 -5.83 26.86 -14.47
CA LYS A 464 -7.15 27.29 -14.94
C LYS A 464 -7.80 26.18 -15.78
N TYR A 465 -9.12 26.20 -15.88
CA TYR A 465 -9.83 25.35 -16.84
C TYR A 465 -9.76 25.93 -18.26
N ILE A 466 -9.84 25.07 -19.27
CA ILE A 466 -9.95 25.45 -20.67
C ILE A 466 -11.35 25.13 -21.15
N GLU A 467 -12.08 26.13 -21.65
CA GLU A 467 -13.46 25.93 -22.10
C GLU A 467 -13.53 25.12 -23.41
N ASN A 468 -14.39 24.10 -23.43
CA ASN A 468 -14.80 23.27 -24.55
C ASN A 468 -13.61 22.72 -25.37
N ASN A 469 -12.58 22.17 -24.70
CA ASN A 469 -11.45 21.55 -25.39
C ASN A 469 -10.86 20.33 -24.66
N GLY A 470 -11.38 19.15 -24.97
CA GLY A 470 -10.74 17.88 -24.59
C GLY A 470 -9.69 17.35 -25.56
N PHE A 471 -9.61 17.88 -26.79
CA PHE A 471 -8.76 17.30 -27.83
C PHE A 471 -7.29 17.70 -27.67
N ASN A 472 -7.02 18.98 -27.40
CA ASN A 472 -5.67 19.53 -27.28
C ASN A 472 -5.60 20.81 -26.39
N PRO A 473 -6.15 20.79 -25.16
CA PRO A 473 -6.10 21.95 -24.27
C PRO A 473 -4.66 22.37 -23.98
N ARG A 474 -4.44 23.67 -23.80
CA ARG A 474 -3.12 24.24 -23.53
C ARG A 474 -3.22 25.23 -22.38
N TRP A 475 -2.44 24.99 -21.33
CA TRP A 475 -2.41 25.78 -20.10
C TRP A 475 -1.16 26.67 -20.04
N ASP A 476 0.02 26.11 -20.33
CA ASP A 476 1.33 26.76 -20.13
C ASP A 476 1.53 27.35 -18.71
N GLU A 477 0.93 26.74 -17.68
CA GLU A 477 0.98 27.22 -16.30
C GLU A 477 2.08 26.49 -15.50
N THR A 478 2.73 27.19 -14.58
CA THR A 478 3.81 26.65 -13.76
C THR A 478 3.38 26.56 -12.30
N LEU A 479 3.46 25.36 -11.74
CA LEU A 479 3.14 25.03 -10.36
C LEU A 479 4.45 24.73 -9.61
N GLN A 480 4.56 25.17 -8.35
CA GLN A 480 5.79 25.03 -7.56
C GLN A 480 5.50 24.51 -6.15
N PHE A 481 6.22 23.46 -5.75
CA PHE A 481 6.06 22.80 -4.47
C PHE A 481 7.39 22.72 -3.73
N GLN A 482 7.36 22.93 -2.41
CA GLN A 482 8.50 22.74 -1.54
C GLN A 482 8.42 21.36 -0.88
N LEU A 483 9.47 20.55 -1.03
CA LEU A 483 9.53 19.18 -0.51
C LEU A 483 10.66 19.05 0.50
N HIS A 484 10.32 18.75 1.74
CA HIS A 484 11.24 18.50 2.84
C HIS A 484 11.75 17.05 2.84
N VAL A 485 10.91 16.10 2.41
CA VAL A 485 11.24 14.66 2.36
C VAL A 485 10.85 14.07 1.00
N PRO A 486 11.56 14.46 -0.09
CA PRO A 486 11.24 14.03 -1.44
C PRO A 486 11.30 12.49 -1.63
N GLU A 487 12.05 11.77 -0.80
CA GLU A 487 12.15 10.31 -0.82
C GLU A 487 10.86 9.60 -0.40
N LEU A 488 9.96 10.29 0.31
CA LEU A 488 8.64 9.79 0.70
C LEU A 488 7.49 10.41 -0.10
N ALA A 489 7.73 11.47 -0.86
CA ALA A 489 6.69 12.16 -1.61
C ALA A 489 6.23 11.36 -2.84
N LEU A 490 4.92 11.30 -3.06
CA LEU A 490 4.25 10.92 -4.28
C LEU A 490 3.69 12.18 -4.94
N VAL A 491 3.80 12.25 -6.27
CA VAL A 491 3.19 13.31 -7.08
C VAL A 491 2.02 12.69 -7.83
N ARG A 492 0.83 13.27 -7.67
CA ARG A 492 -0.41 12.83 -8.32
C ARG A 492 -0.92 13.93 -9.23
N PHE A 493 -1.12 13.59 -10.49
CA PHE A 493 -1.70 14.45 -11.52
C PHE A 493 -3.15 14.02 -11.71
N VAL A 494 -4.08 14.96 -11.64
CA VAL A 494 -5.51 14.73 -11.82
C VAL A 494 -6.02 15.67 -12.89
N VAL A 495 -6.73 15.11 -13.86
CA VAL A 495 -7.48 15.88 -14.84
C VAL A 495 -8.95 15.80 -14.46
N GLU A 496 -9.61 16.95 -14.46
CA GLU A 496 -11.03 17.06 -14.16
C GLU A 496 -11.74 17.91 -15.20
N ASP A 497 -13.03 17.63 -15.39
CA ASP A 497 -13.96 18.42 -16.19
C ASP A 497 -14.67 19.42 -15.27
N TYR A 498 -14.39 20.70 -15.48
CA TYR A 498 -14.90 21.78 -14.63
C TYR A 498 -16.41 21.96 -14.78
N ASP A 499 -17.13 22.01 -13.65
CA ASP A 499 -18.55 22.33 -13.62
C ASP A 499 -18.80 23.54 -12.70
N LYS A 500 -19.52 24.55 -13.22
CA LYS A 500 -19.89 25.75 -12.45
C LYS A 500 -20.92 25.48 -11.35
N THR A 501 -21.69 24.42 -11.50
CA THR A 501 -22.91 24.14 -10.71
C THR A 501 -22.79 22.91 -9.82
N SER A 502 -21.85 22.02 -10.13
CA SER A 502 -21.64 20.78 -9.39
C SER A 502 -20.15 20.58 -9.07
N ARG A 503 -19.80 19.41 -8.52
CA ARG A 503 -18.38 19.08 -8.34
C ARG A 503 -17.80 18.70 -9.70
N ASN A 504 -16.56 19.08 -9.94
CA ASN A 504 -15.87 18.68 -11.16
C ASN A 504 -15.87 17.16 -11.30
N ASP A 505 -16.04 16.71 -12.54
CA ASP A 505 -16.02 15.30 -12.85
C ASP A 505 -14.59 14.81 -13.08
N PHE A 506 -14.28 13.62 -12.57
CA PHE A 506 -12.98 13.00 -12.78
C PHE A 506 -12.80 12.54 -14.24
N VAL A 507 -11.71 12.94 -14.87
CA VAL A 507 -11.37 12.55 -16.26
C VAL A 507 -10.28 11.48 -16.27
N GLY A 508 -9.21 11.67 -15.48
CA GLY A 508 -8.11 10.71 -15.40
C GLY A 508 -7.04 11.14 -14.41
N GLN A 509 -6.18 10.21 -14.02
CA GLN A 509 -5.08 10.48 -13.09
C GLN A 509 -3.80 9.77 -13.47
N PHE A 510 -2.68 10.24 -12.91
CA PHE A 510 -1.45 9.47 -12.86
C PHE A 510 -0.68 9.79 -11.58
N THR A 511 -0.18 8.76 -10.89
CA THR A 511 0.58 8.91 -9.64
C THR A 511 1.94 8.24 -9.76
N LEU A 512 2.99 8.89 -9.25
CA LEU A 512 4.33 8.33 -9.18
C LEU A 512 5.14 8.83 -7.97
N PRO A 513 6.14 8.07 -7.50
CA PRO A 513 7.14 8.54 -6.54
C PRO A 513 7.91 9.75 -7.06
N CYS A 514 8.17 10.70 -6.17
CA CYS A 514 8.91 11.92 -6.49
C CYS A 514 10.39 11.63 -6.69
N CYS A 515 11.04 10.68 -6.00
CA CYS A 515 12.51 10.60 -6.05
C CYS A 515 13.06 9.44 -6.90
N PRO A 516 13.86 9.73 -7.95
CA PRO A 516 13.89 10.95 -8.74
C PRO A 516 12.90 10.89 -9.92
N PRO A 517 12.16 11.97 -10.24
CA PRO A 517 11.32 11.98 -11.41
C PRO A 517 12.21 12.32 -12.62
N PRO A 518 11.93 11.81 -13.81
CA PRO A 518 12.63 12.21 -15.01
C PRO A 518 12.42 13.71 -15.29
N ALA A 519 13.43 14.54 -15.01
CA ALA A 519 13.41 15.95 -15.34
C ALA A 519 13.30 16.19 -16.86
N GLY A 520 12.87 17.40 -17.23
CA GLY A 520 12.66 17.82 -18.62
C GLY A 520 11.23 17.59 -19.12
N TYR A 521 11.08 17.56 -20.44
CA TYR A 521 9.80 17.39 -21.12
C TYR A 521 9.33 15.92 -21.08
N ARG A 522 8.10 15.68 -20.63
CA ARG A 522 7.54 14.34 -20.44
C ARG A 522 6.07 14.26 -20.82
N HIS A 523 5.66 13.10 -21.30
CA HIS A 523 4.24 12.73 -21.35
C HIS A 523 3.83 11.93 -20.11
N ILE A 524 2.65 12.25 -19.60
CA ILE A 524 1.95 11.54 -18.53
C ILE A 524 0.77 10.83 -19.17
N HIS A 525 0.79 9.50 -19.23
CA HIS A 525 -0.31 8.72 -19.80
C HIS A 525 -1.36 8.47 -18.73
N LEU A 526 -2.58 8.97 -18.96
CA LEU A 526 -3.61 9.00 -17.94
C LEU A 526 -4.26 7.62 -17.73
N LEU A 527 -4.62 7.37 -16.48
CA LEU A 527 -5.35 6.21 -16.01
C LEU A 527 -6.78 6.61 -15.61
N SER A 528 -7.73 5.71 -15.79
CA SER A 528 -9.10 5.87 -15.30
C SER A 528 -9.16 5.64 -13.80
N LYS A 529 -10.35 5.83 -13.23
CA LYS A 529 -10.60 5.73 -11.78
C LYS A 529 -10.19 4.37 -11.20
N ASP A 530 -10.34 3.30 -11.99
CA ASP A 530 -9.97 1.92 -11.63
C ASP A 530 -8.50 1.57 -11.97
N GLY A 531 -7.70 2.55 -12.40
CA GLY A 531 -6.29 2.35 -12.75
C GLY A 531 -6.05 1.81 -14.17
N THR A 532 -7.08 1.67 -15.00
CA THR A 532 -6.95 1.21 -16.39
C THR A 532 -6.36 2.31 -17.28
N SER A 533 -5.44 1.95 -18.19
CA SER A 533 -4.85 2.92 -19.13
C SER A 533 -5.91 3.49 -20.07
N ILE A 534 -5.88 4.81 -20.32
CA ILE A 534 -6.79 5.49 -21.25
C ILE A 534 -6.03 5.94 -22.51
N PRO A 535 -5.63 5.04 -23.43
CA PRO A 535 -4.97 5.49 -24.66
C PRO A 535 -5.97 6.22 -25.56
N PRO A 536 -5.56 7.29 -26.27
CA PRO A 536 -4.24 7.95 -26.27
C PRO A 536 -4.12 9.16 -25.32
N SER A 537 -4.97 9.23 -24.28
CA SER A 537 -5.07 10.36 -23.34
C SER A 537 -3.76 10.62 -22.58
N SER A 538 -3.24 11.85 -22.65
CA SER A 538 -2.03 12.23 -21.93
C SER A 538 -1.93 13.72 -21.60
N LEU A 539 -1.05 14.05 -20.64
CA LEU A 539 -0.57 15.41 -20.39
C LEU A 539 0.87 15.56 -20.86
N PHE A 540 1.21 16.71 -21.38
CA PHE A 540 2.57 17.12 -21.69
C PHE A 540 3.05 18.15 -20.67
N VAL A 541 4.16 17.84 -19.99
CA VAL A 541 4.68 18.66 -18.89
C VAL A 541 6.18 18.87 -19.02
N HIS A 542 6.70 19.90 -18.35
CA HIS A 542 8.13 20.07 -18.11
C HIS A 542 8.42 20.08 -16.61
N ILE A 543 9.32 19.20 -16.16
CA ILE A 543 9.62 18.99 -14.74
C ILE A 543 11.04 19.45 -14.43
N ARG A 544 11.21 20.20 -13.34
CA ARG A 544 12.51 20.59 -12.80
C ARG A 544 12.51 20.45 -11.29
N ILE A 545 13.58 19.88 -10.76
CA ILE A 545 13.88 19.90 -9.32
C ILE A 545 15.09 20.80 -9.12
N THR A 546 15.02 21.71 -8.15
CA THR A 546 16.15 22.54 -7.72
C THR A 546 16.43 22.28 -6.24
N GLU A 547 17.65 21.89 -5.95
CA GLU A 547 18.18 21.79 -4.59
C GLU A 547 18.54 23.19 -4.08
N PRO A 548 18.51 23.40 -2.75
CA PRO A 548 19.00 24.65 -2.17
C PRO A 548 20.50 24.80 -2.47
N PRO A 549 21.01 26.03 -2.64
CA PRO A 549 22.45 26.24 -2.76
C PRO A 549 23.13 25.62 -1.53
N GLY A 550 24.13 24.76 -1.75
CA GLY A 550 24.94 24.20 -0.67
C GLY A 550 25.60 25.31 0.13
N PRO A 551 26.06 25.04 1.38
CA PRO A 551 26.81 26.03 2.14
C PRO A 551 27.99 26.51 1.30
N GLU A 552 28.12 27.83 1.12
CA GLU A 552 29.33 28.43 0.56
C GLU A 552 30.50 27.92 1.40
N GLN A 553 31.45 27.23 0.76
CA GLN A 553 32.72 26.91 1.39
C GLN A 553 33.50 28.22 1.45
N ASP A 554 33.44 28.90 2.58
CA ASP A 554 34.35 30.01 2.94
C ASP A 554 35.77 29.49 3.23
#